data_AF-A0AA39LL83-F1
#
_entry.id   AF-A0AA39LL83-F1
#
_cell.length_a   1.000
_cell.length_b   1.000
_cell.length_c   1.000
_cell.angle_alpha   90.00
_cell.angle_beta   90.00
_cell.angle_gamma   90.00
#
_symmetry.space_group_name_H-M   'P 1'
#
loop_
_entity.id
_entity.type
_entity.pdbx_description
1 polymer ?
#
loop_
_entity_poly.entity_id
_entity_poly.type
_entity_poly.pdbx_seq_one_letter_code
_entity_poly.pdbx_strand_id
1 'polypeptide(L)'
;MEDGFDDEIQEFLMENELKEQQEYQEKATGPSTEPEPGMVNIEPVSINRNTSRRRTWTMIPFALAMILALPITAALPQPNGPLFCKWDARPMRFLMPERIECPKFQLEDSSKVIPATLPVYKHNLIRYDTEAFVCKIIEQSASFYTNIMNDHFQHHTSKNLEVTLRDCKNMIAHKRCSLGMMSQVGEIFRTNEKLEYEFPGPLFGWIGYSYKSVANCILFKTRIFAQFGSTRMESPIGDMEDCKYEDGSCSLGDGSVVIWKPESKQACNFIKHAEWEGHFFGNTWLTTSKEFALTFAEEYKIVDDCGMRMVRSIQGFAVPYDNLKQYLHNRRSRSVPFKKELEETVIGDRHSDQPPIGISNDGT
;
A
#
# COMPACT_ATOMS: atom_id res chain seq x y z
N MET A 1 -1.92 -21.74 0.12
CA MET A 1 -2.86 -20.70 -0.36
C MET A 1 -2.05 -19.62 -1.11
N GLU A 2 -0.97 -20.01 -1.80
CA GLU A 2 0.05 -19.11 -2.36
C GLU A 2 0.11 -19.15 -3.90
N ASP A 3 -0.37 -20.23 -4.54
CA ASP A 3 -0.33 -20.35 -6.02
C ASP A 3 -1.37 -19.48 -6.75
N GLY A 4 -2.48 -19.11 -6.10
CA GLY A 4 -3.58 -18.40 -6.76
C GLY A 4 -3.29 -16.93 -7.08
N PHE A 5 -2.36 -16.29 -6.36
CA PHE A 5 -2.04 -14.88 -6.57
C PHE A 5 -1.12 -14.65 -7.76
N ASP A 6 -0.20 -15.61 -8.02
CA ASP A 6 0.63 -15.56 -9.22
C ASP A 6 -0.25 -15.61 -10.46
N ASP A 7 -1.25 -16.49 -10.49
CA ASP A 7 -2.22 -16.57 -11.59
C ASP A 7 -3.04 -15.27 -11.74
N GLU A 8 -3.46 -14.65 -10.63
CA GLU A 8 -4.26 -13.42 -10.65
C GLU A 8 -3.48 -12.17 -11.10
N ILE A 9 -2.19 -12.07 -10.76
CA ILE A 9 -1.33 -11.02 -11.32
C ILE A 9 -0.96 -11.32 -12.77
N GLN A 10 -0.71 -12.59 -13.13
CA GLN A 10 -0.49 -12.95 -14.54
C GLN A 10 -1.71 -12.59 -15.39
N GLU A 11 -2.91 -12.90 -14.90
CA GLU A 11 -4.16 -12.52 -15.55
C GLU A 11 -4.30 -10.99 -15.65
N PHE A 12 -4.03 -10.24 -14.58
CA PHE A 12 -4.03 -8.78 -14.60
C PHE A 12 -3.01 -8.19 -15.60
N LEU A 13 -1.80 -8.77 -15.67
CA LEU A 13 -0.78 -8.35 -16.62
C LEU A 13 -1.19 -8.66 -18.06
N MET A 14 -1.74 -9.85 -18.32
CA MET A 14 -2.25 -10.23 -19.64
C MET A 14 -3.44 -9.37 -20.09
N GLU A 15 -4.38 -9.06 -19.19
CA GLU A 15 -5.51 -8.17 -19.48
C GLU A 15 -5.05 -6.75 -19.84
N ASN A 16 -4.04 -6.23 -19.14
CA ASN A 16 -3.48 -4.92 -19.42
C ASN A 16 -2.68 -4.89 -20.72
N GLU A 17 -1.91 -5.95 -21.03
CA GLU A 17 -1.24 -6.08 -22.33
C GLU A 17 -2.23 -6.14 -23.48
N LEU A 18 -3.36 -6.84 -23.32
CA LEU A 18 -4.41 -6.89 -24.34
C LEU A 18 -5.04 -5.51 -24.57
N LYS A 19 -5.29 -4.74 -23.50
CA LYS A 19 -5.78 -3.36 -23.60
C LYS A 19 -4.78 -2.42 -24.27
N GLU A 20 -3.50 -2.51 -23.91
CA GLU A 20 -2.43 -1.73 -24.55
C GLU A 20 -2.31 -2.06 -26.05
N GLN A 21 -2.45 -3.35 -26.43
CA GLN A 21 -2.45 -3.77 -27.84
C GLN A 21 -3.68 -3.27 -28.60
N GLN A 22 -4.87 -3.29 -27.98
CA GLN A 22 -6.09 -2.74 -28.57
C GLN A 22 -5.96 -1.23 -28.80
N GLU A 23 -5.45 -0.48 -27.83
CA GLU A 23 -5.23 0.96 -27.96
C GLU A 23 -4.17 1.28 -29.04
N TYR A 24 -3.13 0.46 -29.17
CA TYR A 24 -2.13 0.59 -30.23
C TYR A 24 -2.73 0.30 -31.62
N GLN A 25 -3.58 -0.72 -31.76
CA GLN A 25 -4.26 -1.00 -33.02
C GLN A 25 -5.26 0.09 -33.41
N GLU A 26 -5.97 0.68 -32.45
CA GLU A 26 -6.85 1.82 -32.72
C GLU A 26 -6.07 3.07 -33.18
N LYS A 27 -4.88 3.31 -32.61
CA LYS A 27 -3.99 4.41 -33.05
C LYS A 27 -3.31 4.14 -34.40
N ALA A 28 -3.08 2.88 -34.77
CA ALA A 28 -2.47 2.50 -36.05
C ALA A 28 -3.43 2.60 -37.26
N THR A 29 -4.73 2.78 -37.03
CA THR A 29 -5.74 3.03 -38.09
C THR A 29 -5.81 4.47 -38.61
N GLY A 30 -4.92 5.37 -38.15
CA GLY A 30 -4.70 6.67 -38.79
C GLY A 30 -3.90 6.56 -40.10
N PRO A 31 -4.05 7.48 -41.07
CA PRO A 31 -3.44 7.38 -42.39
C PRO A 31 -1.91 7.41 -42.30
N SER A 32 -1.28 6.27 -42.56
CA SER A 32 0.16 6.05 -42.57
C SER A 32 0.77 6.46 -43.92
N THR A 33 1.74 7.37 -43.87
CA THR A 33 2.73 7.58 -44.94
C THR A 33 3.91 6.63 -44.75
N GLU A 34 4.09 5.74 -45.73
CA GLU A 34 5.19 4.78 -45.89
C GLU A 34 6.58 5.45 -45.96
N PRO A 35 7.59 4.82 -45.33
CA PRO A 35 8.92 4.75 -45.94
C PRO A 35 9.47 3.31 -46.05
N GLU A 36 10.29 3.14 -47.08
CA GLU A 36 10.85 1.91 -47.65
C GLU A 36 11.74 1.06 -46.72
N PRO A 37 11.83 -0.26 -46.94
CA PRO A 37 12.71 -1.16 -46.20
C PRO A 37 14.11 -1.30 -46.82
N GLY A 38 15.14 -0.94 -46.04
CA GLY A 38 16.54 -1.30 -46.30
C GLY A 38 16.87 -2.68 -45.71
N MET A 39 17.30 -3.61 -46.56
CA MET A 39 17.77 -4.95 -46.17
C MET A 39 19.17 -4.90 -45.55
N VAL A 40 19.36 -5.50 -44.37
CA VAL A 40 20.69 -5.80 -43.80
C VAL A 40 20.81 -7.30 -43.59
N ASN A 41 21.75 -7.90 -44.33
CA ASN A 41 22.16 -9.31 -44.22
C ASN A 41 22.91 -9.57 -42.90
N ILE A 42 22.53 -10.65 -42.20
CA ILE A 42 23.30 -11.19 -41.07
C ILE A 42 23.70 -12.63 -41.44
N GLU A 43 25.01 -12.85 -41.62
CA GLU A 43 25.61 -14.18 -41.71
C GLU A 43 25.83 -14.78 -40.30
N PRO A 44 25.63 -16.10 -40.11
CA PRO A 44 25.90 -16.75 -38.82
C PRO A 44 27.36 -17.20 -38.69
N VAL A 45 28.03 -16.73 -37.62
CA VAL A 45 29.33 -17.24 -37.19
C VAL A 45 29.15 -18.44 -36.26
N SER A 46 29.48 -19.63 -36.76
CA SER A 46 29.59 -20.87 -35.99
C SER A 46 30.97 -20.99 -35.34
N ILE A 47 31.05 -21.15 -34.01
CA ILE A 47 32.31 -21.54 -33.34
C ILE A 47 32.13 -22.84 -32.55
N ASN A 48 32.72 -23.85 -33.16
CA ASN A 48 33.31 -25.09 -32.68
C ASN A 48 33.35 -25.36 -31.15
N ARG A 49 32.73 -26.48 -30.76
CA ARG A 49 32.99 -27.22 -29.52
C ARG A 49 34.31 -27.96 -29.64
N ASN A 50 35.31 -27.61 -28.84
CA ASN A 50 36.44 -28.51 -28.58
C ASN A 50 36.37 -29.04 -27.15
N THR A 51 35.98 -30.30 -27.07
CA THR A 51 36.15 -31.22 -25.95
C THR A 51 37.64 -31.43 -25.66
N SER A 52 38.09 -31.12 -24.45
CA SER A 52 39.36 -31.62 -23.92
C SER A 52 39.13 -32.39 -22.63
N ARG A 53 39.47 -33.67 -22.74
CA ARG A 53 39.33 -34.76 -21.78
C ARG A 53 40.69 -34.98 -21.13
N ARG A 54 40.84 -34.71 -19.84
CA ARG A 54 41.93 -35.25 -18.98
C ARG A 54 41.36 -35.50 -17.58
N ARG A 55 41.11 -36.76 -17.22
CA ARG A 55 41.98 -37.63 -16.38
C ARG A 55 42.38 -36.91 -15.09
N THR A 56 41.61 -37.08 -14.00
CA THR A 56 41.78 -38.11 -12.95
C THR A 56 43.19 -38.16 -12.36
N TRP A 57 43.34 -37.83 -11.08
CA TRP A 57 43.82 -38.74 -10.02
C TRP A 57 43.98 -37.98 -8.68
N THR A 58 43.49 -38.63 -7.62
CA THR A 58 44.02 -38.65 -6.24
C THR A 58 44.23 -37.33 -5.49
N MET A 59 43.41 -37.10 -4.45
CA MET A 59 43.87 -36.86 -3.07
C MET A 59 42.64 -36.65 -2.16
N ILE A 60 42.07 -37.77 -1.70
CA ILE A 60 41.25 -37.84 -0.48
C ILE A 60 42.10 -38.74 0.43
N PRO A 61 42.86 -38.18 1.39
CA PRO A 61 42.35 -38.19 2.77
C PRO A 61 42.93 -37.05 3.62
N PHE A 62 42.31 -35.87 3.61
CA PHE A 62 42.54 -34.86 4.67
C PHE A 62 41.26 -34.17 5.16
N ALA A 63 40.10 -34.50 4.57
CA ALA A 63 38.82 -33.83 4.87
C ALA A 63 38.02 -34.42 6.05
N LEU A 64 38.46 -35.53 6.67
CA LEU A 64 37.72 -36.21 7.73
C LEU A 64 38.12 -35.78 9.17
N ALA A 65 39.13 -34.91 9.32
CA ALA A 65 39.58 -34.41 10.63
C ALA A 65 39.07 -32.99 10.99
N MET A 66 38.36 -32.31 10.08
CA MET A 66 37.81 -30.95 10.29
C MET A 66 36.27 -30.93 10.43
N ILE A 67 35.62 -32.09 10.58
CA ILE A 67 34.16 -32.23 10.68
C ILE A 67 33.68 -32.36 12.14
N LEU A 68 34.57 -32.32 13.14
CA LEU A 68 34.20 -32.49 14.56
C LEU A 68 34.44 -31.27 15.48
N ALA A 69 34.65 -30.07 14.94
CA ALA A 69 34.93 -28.89 15.78
C ALA A 69 34.31 -27.56 15.30
N LEU A 70 33.10 -27.57 14.72
CA LEU A 70 32.33 -26.35 14.48
C LEU A 70 30.94 -26.48 15.11
N PRO A 71 30.74 -26.02 16.36
CA PRO A 71 29.40 -25.86 16.88
C PRO A 71 28.75 -24.67 16.16
N ILE A 72 27.61 -24.96 15.53
CA ILE A 72 26.38 -24.16 15.53
C ILE A 72 26.58 -22.74 16.09
N THR A 73 26.65 -21.73 15.24
CA THR A 73 26.04 -20.40 15.45
C THR A 73 26.28 -19.51 14.23
N ALA A 74 25.40 -19.60 13.25
CA ALA A 74 25.22 -18.53 12.27
C ALA A 74 23.72 -18.41 11.95
N ALA A 75 22.96 -18.02 12.97
CA ALA A 75 21.70 -17.34 12.78
C ALA A 75 21.94 -15.84 13.07
N LEU A 76 22.03 -15.05 12.01
CA LEU A 76 21.71 -13.62 12.03
C LEU A 76 20.43 -13.47 11.19
N PRO A 77 19.51 -12.51 11.43
CA PRO A 77 19.42 -11.51 12.49
C PRO A 77 18.04 -11.51 13.20
N GLN A 78 18.01 -11.29 14.52
CA GLN A 78 16.79 -10.82 15.19
C GLN A 78 17.14 -9.64 16.08
N PRO A 79 16.70 -8.40 15.79
CA PRO A 79 16.71 -7.36 16.79
C PRO A 79 15.49 -7.57 17.70
N ASN A 80 15.47 -8.68 18.42
CA ASN A 80 14.59 -8.91 19.58
C ASN A 80 15.39 -8.74 20.87
N GLY A 81 16.38 -7.83 20.85
CA GLY A 81 17.12 -7.46 22.06
C GLY A 81 16.22 -6.69 23.02
N PRO A 82 16.48 -6.75 24.33
CA PRO A 82 15.79 -5.90 25.29
C PRO A 82 15.99 -4.43 24.89
N LEU A 83 14.88 -3.73 24.63
CA LEU A 83 14.92 -2.30 24.38
C LEU A 83 15.29 -1.60 25.69
N PHE A 84 16.43 -0.93 25.72
CA PHE A 84 16.80 -0.06 26.82
C PHE A 84 16.20 1.32 26.59
N CYS A 85 15.26 1.73 27.44
CA CYS A 85 14.73 3.08 27.42
C CYS A 85 15.84 4.06 27.77
N LYS A 86 16.27 4.88 26.80
CA LYS A 86 17.20 5.98 27.06
C LYS A 86 16.47 7.12 27.75
N TRP A 87 16.93 7.50 28.93
CA TRP A 87 16.41 8.69 29.63
C TRP A 87 17.04 9.94 29.01
N ASP A 88 16.34 10.58 28.07
CA ASP A 88 16.76 11.89 27.56
C ASP A 88 16.39 13.00 28.55
N ALA A 89 17.28 13.98 28.72
CA ALA A 89 17.08 15.14 29.60
C ALA A 89 15.88 16.03 29.18
N ARG A 90 15.33 15.82 27.98
CA ARG A 90 14.13 16.48 27.45
C ARG A 90 13.21 15.42 26.83
N PRO A 91 12.42 14.69 27.64
CA PRO A 91 11.48 13.71 27.10
C PRO A 91 10.45 14.41 26.21
N MET A 92 10.12 13.82 25.06
CA MET A 92 8.90 14.21 24.34
C MET A 92 7.70 13.97 25.26
N ARG A 93 6.97 15.03 25.57
CA ARG A 93 5.75 14.97 26.40
C ARG A 93 4.57 14.97 25.46
N PHE A 94 3.81 13.88 25.49
CA PHE A 94 2.52 13.82 24.82
C PHE A 94 1.45 14.19 25.86
N LEU A 95 0.62 15.17 25.53
CA LEU A 95 -0.59 15.44 26.30
C LEU A 95 -1.68 14.54 25.74
N MET A 96 -2.26 13.69 26.58
CA MET A 96 -3.49 12.98 26.23
C MET A 96 -4.54 14.04 25.88
N PRO A 97 -5.25 13.94 24.74
CA PRO A 97 -6.31 14.87 24.44
C PRO A 97 -7.35 14.87 25.57
N GLU A 98 -7.94 16.04 25.80
CA GLU A 98 -8.99 16.20 26.81
C GLU A 98 -10.18 15.27 26.50
N ARG A 99 -10.92 14.94 27.56
CA ARG A 99 -12.03 13.98 27.49
C ARG A 99 -13.04 14.46 26.44
N ILE A 100 -13.23 13.68 25.38
CA ILE A 100 -14.18 14.03 24.32
C ILE A 100 -15.59 14.03 24.93
N GLU A 101 -16.29 15.17 24.85
CA GLU A 101 -17.68 15.25 25.28
C GLU A 101 -18.56 14.44 24.33
N CYS A 102 -19.16 13.36 24.84
CA CYS A 102 -20.11 12.57 24.07
C CYS A 102 -21.36 13.41 23.79
N PRO A 103 -21.86 13.46 22.54
CA PRO A 103 -23.12 14.13 22.25
C PRO A 103 -24.24 13.51 23.10
N LYS A 104 -25.06 14.36 23.73
CA LYS A 104 -26.21 13.92 24.51
C LYS A 104 -27.24 13.29 23.58
N PHE A 105 -27.37 11.97 23.65
CA PHE A 105 -28.34 11.20 22.90
C PHE A 105 -29.72 11.33 23.55
N GLN A 106 -30.66 11.98 22.86
CA GLN A 106 -32.07 11.98 23.25
C GLN A 106 -32.85 11.27 22.14
N LEU A 107 -33.46 10.14 22.49
CA LEU A 107 -34.47 9.53 21.62
C LEU A 107 -35.68 10.44 21.65
N GLU A 108 -36.11 10.91 20.48
CA GLU A 108 -37.43 11.52 20.37
C GLU A 108 -38.46 10.46 20.72
N ASP A 109 -39.34 10.75 21.68
CA ASP A 109 -40.55 9.97 21.99
C ASP A 109 -41.50 10.07 20.80
N SER A 110 -41.16 9.38 19.72
CA SER A 110 -41.99 9.27 18.54
C SER A 110 -43.02 8.19 18.77
N SER A 111 -44.30 8.55 18.71
CA SER A 111 -45.41 7.60 18.79
C SER A 111 -45.44 6.57 17.64
N LYS A 112 -44.54 6.69 16.65
CA LYS A 112 -44.45 5.80 15.49
C LYS A 112 -43.03 5.26 15.31
N VAL A 113 -42.83 4.04 15.77
CA VAL A 113 -41.62 3.25 15.55
C VAL A 113 -41.69 2.64 14.15
N ILE A 114 -40.65 2.83 13.32
CA ILE A 114 -40.61 2.28 11.96
C ILE A 114 -39.45 1.29 11.84
N PRO A 115 -39.69 -0.01 11.58
CA PRO A 115 -38.62 -0.97 11.39
C PRO A 115 -37.85 -0.69 10.09
N ALA A 116 -36.54 -0.90 10.14
CA ALA A 116 -35.63 -0.71 9.02
C ALA A 116 -34.36 -1.55 9.18
N THR A 117 -33.97 -2.23 8.11
CA THR A 117 -32.67 -2.91 8.00
C THR A 117 -31.72 -2.02 7.21
N LEU A 118 -30.63 -1.60 7.84
CA LEU A 118 -29.69 -0.66 7.24
C LEU A 118 -28.31 -1.32 7.04
N PRO A 119 -27.75 -1.27 5.80
CA PRO A 119 -26.34 -1.53 5.60
C PRO A 119 -25.55 -0.31 6.08
N VAL A 120 -24.71 -0.51 7.08
CA VAL A 120 -23.91 0.53 7.73
C VAL A 120 -22.48 0.46 7.23
N TYR A 121 -21.95 1.62 6.86
CA TYR A 121 -20.58 1.81 6.42
C TYR A 121 -19.83 2.68 7.42
N LYS A 122 -18.56 2.36 7.64
CA LYS A 122 -17.64 3.11 8.51
C LYS A 122 -16.54 3.76 7.68
N HIS A 123 -15.90 4.79 8.23
CA HIS A 123 -14.72 5.38 7.60
C HIS A 123 -13.64 4.33 7.34
N ASN A 124 -12.99 4.44 6.18
CA ASN A 124 -11.91 3.58 5.77
C ASN A 124 -10.62 3.96 6.48
N LEU A 125 -10.30 3.19 7.51
CA LEU A 125 -9.05 3.30 8.26
C LEU A 125 -8.17 2.06 8.04
N ILE A 126 -8.47 1.27 7.00
CA ILE A 126 -7.72 0.06 6.71
C ILE A 126 -6.36 0.45 6.13
N ARG A 127 -5.31 -0.15 6.68
CA ARG A 127 -4.00 -0.23 6.04
C ARG A 127 -4.01 -1.45 5.14
N TYR A 128 -4.03 -1.21 3.84
CA TYR A 128 -3.97 -2.24 2.81
C TYR A 128 -2.54 -2.75 2.74
N ASP A 129 -2.38 -4.04 3.00
CA ASP A 129 -1.13 -4.79 2.80
C ASP A 129 -1.28 -5.52 1.46
N THR A 130 -0.49 -5.12 0.47
CA THR A 130 -0.61 -5.60 -0.91
C THR A 130 0.70 -6.23 -1.35
N GLU A 131 0.61 -7.46 -1.86
CA GLU A 131 1.76 -8.12 -2.46
C GLU A 131 2.20 -7.41 -3.75
N ALA A 132 3.51 -7.26 -3.90
CA ALA A 132 4.12 -6.58 -5.03
C ALA A 132 5.34 -7.35 -5.52
N PHE A 133 5.64 -7.20 -6.80
CA PHE A 133 6.87 -7.67 -7.42
C PHE A 133 7.86 -6.52 -7.56
N VAL A 134 9.13 -6.81 -7.28
CA VAL A 134 10.22 -5.85 -7.47
C VAL A 134 11.22 -6.37 -8.46
N CYS A 135 11.51 -5.54 -9.46
CA CYS A 135 12.49 -5.78 -10.49
C CYS A 135 13.66 -4.83 -10.32
N LYS A 136 14.88 -5.38 -10.20
CA LYS A 136 16.13 -4.62 -10.12
C LYS A 136 17.12 -5.15 -11.14
N ILE A 137 17.99 -4.28 -11.65
CA ILE A 137 19.21 -4.68 -12.34
C ILE A 137 20.37 -4.14 -11.51
N ILE A 138 21.26 -5.02 -11.06
CA ILE A 138 22.42 -4.65 -10.25
C ILE A 138 23.68 -4.87 -11.08
N GLU A 139 24.41 -3.80 -11.36
CA GLU A 139 25.77 -3.89 -11.93
C GLU A 139 26.79 -4.00 -10.80
N GLN A 140 27.52 -5.10 -10.79
CA GLN A 140 28.66 -5.34 -9.94
C GLN A 140 29.93 -5.13 -10.76
N SER A 141 30.81 -4.27 -10.28
CA SER A 141 32.10 -4.02 -10.90
C SER A 141 33.24 -4.24 -9.91
N ALA A 142 34.37 -4.71 -10.40
CA ALA A 142 35.59 -4.76 -9.60
C ALA A 142 36.78 -4.23 -10.36
N SER A 143 37.61 -3.49 -9.64
CA SER A 143 38.99 -3.25 -10.02
C SER A 143 39.89 -4.25 -9.28
N PHE A 144 40.84 -4.86 -9.98
CA PHE A 144 41.72 -5.86 -9.40
C PHE A 144 43.14 -5.77 -9.98
N TYR A 145 44.14 -6.08 -9.16
CA TYR A 145 45.55 -6.05 -9.54
C TYR A 145 46.38 -7.04 -8.71
N THR A 146 47.62 -7.25 -9.14
CA THR A 146 48.58 -8.14 -8.47
C THR A 146 49.81 -7.32 -8.08
N ASN A 147 50.22 -7.34 -6.81
CA ASN A 147 51.44 -6.62 -6.43
C ASN A 147 52.72 -7.38 -6.86
N ILE A 148 53.89 -6.79 -6.61
CA ILE A 148 55.19 -7.40 -6.91
C ILE A 148 55.46 -8.69 -6.10
N MET A 149 54.76 -8.89 -4.98
CA MET A 149 54.83 -10.09 -4.14
C MET A 149 53.84 -11.19 -4.58
N ASN A 150 53.15 -11.00 -5.70
CA ASN A 150 52.10 -11.89 -6.20
C ASN A 150 50.87 -11.99 -5.29
N ASP A 151 50.61 -10.97 -4.47
CA ASP A 151 49.36 -10.83 -3.71
C ASP A 151 48.28 -10.21 -4.59
N HIS A 152 47.07 -10.75 -4.48
CA HIS A 152 45.90 -10.33 -5.25
C HIS A 152 45.05 -9.33 -4.47
N PHE A 153 44.72 -8.21 -5.11
CA PHE A 153 43.87 -7.18 -4.54
C PHE A 153 42.65 -6.96 -5.43
N GLN A 154 41.51 -6.75 -4.79
CA GLN A 154 40.24 -6.48 -5.47
C GLN A 154 39.46 -5.41 -4.70
N HIS A 155 38.78 -4.55 -5.45
CA HIS A 155 37.88 -3.54 -4.91
C HIS A 155 36.55 -3.62 -5.65
N HIS A 156 35.48 -3.93 -4.90
CA HIS A 156 34.12 -4.14 -5.43
C HIS A 156 33.29 -2.88 -5.31
N THR A 157 32.47 -2.64 -6.33
CA THR A 157 31.47 -1.59 -6.36
C THR A 157 30.18 -2.18 -6.93
N SER A 158 29.04 -1.72 -6.41
CA SER A 158 27.72 -2.16 -6.87
C SER A 158 26.85 -0.93 -7.06
N LYS A 159 26.10 -0.89 -8.17
CA LYS A 159 25.09 0.14 -8.41
C LYS A 159 23.85 -0.46 -9.05
N ASN A 160 22.71 0.16 -8.82
CA ASN A 160 21.48 -0.21 -9.49
C ASN A 160 21.43 0.48 -10.86
N LEU A 161 20.99 -0.26 -11.87
CA LEU A 161 20.65 0.26 -13.18
C LEU A 161 19.13 0.41 -13.29
N GLU A 162 18.72 1.34 -14.14
CA GLU A 162 17.31 1.59 -14.41
C GLU A 162 16.65 0.39 -15.09
N VAL A 163 15.49 -0.01 -14.57
CA VAL A 163 14.65 -1.07 -15.13
C VAL A 163 13.44 -0.42 -15.78
N THR A 164 13.14 -0.80 -17.02
CA THR A 164 11.91 -0.33 -17.65
C THR A 164 10.70 -1.10 -17.14
N LEU A 165 9.52 -0.47 -17.11
CA LEU A 165 8.28 -1.16 -16.73
C LEU A 165 8.03 -2.41 -17.58
N ARG A 166 8.31 -2.32 -18.88
CA ARG A 166 8.19 -3.43 -19.83
C ARG A 166 9.13 -4.59 -19.47
N ASP A 167 10.38 -4.30 -19.16
CA ASP A 167 11.33 -5.32 -18.73
C ASP A 167 10.88 -5.97 -17.42
N CYS A 168 10.33 -5.20 -16.49
CA CYS A 168 9.81 -5.75 -15.24
C CYS A 168 8.60 -6.67 -15.48
N LYS A 169 7.65 -6.28 -16.35
CA LYS A 169 6.54 -7.15 -16.77
C LYS A 169 7.07 -8.46 -17.39
N ASN A 170 8.07 -8.38 -18.28
CA ASN A 170 8.72 -9.56 -18.87
C ASN A 170 9.41 -10.45 -17.83
N MET A 171 10.04 -9.84 -16.82
CA MET A 171 10.67 -10.57 -15.71
C MET A 171 9.61 -11.35 -14.93
N ILE A 172 8.45 -10.74 -14.65
CA ILE A 172 7.36 -11.38 -13.91
C ILE A 172 6.74 -12.53 -14.72
N ALA A 173 6.37 -12.28 -15.98
CA ALA A 173 5.66 -13.24 -16.84
C ALA A 173 6.54 -14.37 -17.36
N HIS A 174 7.73 -14.06 -17.85
CA HIS A 174 8.56 -15.01 -18.59
C HIS A 174 9.83 -15.41 -17.86
N LYS A 175 10.08 -14.87 -16.66
CA LYS A 175 11.34 -15.03 -15.93
C LYS A 175 12.53 -14.72 -16.83
N ARG A 176 12.41 -13.65 -17.62
CA ARG A 176 13.39 -13.21 -18.61
C ARG A 176 13.56 -11.70 -18.53
N CYS A 177 14.79 -11.24 -18.67
CA CYS A 177 15.11 -9.82 -18.76
C CYS A 177 16.02 -9.54 -19.97
N SER A 178 16.43 -8.28 -20.13
CA SER A 178 17.37 -7.84 -21.17
C SER A 178 18.72 -8.59 -21.15
N LEU A 179 19.15 -9.07 -19.98
CA LEU A 179 20.40 -9.83 -19.81
C LEU A 179 20.25 -11.34 -20.04
N GLY A 180 19.02 -11.85 -20.22
CA GLY A 180 18.77 -13.26 -20.52
C GLY A 180 17.75 -13.93 -19.60
N MET A 181 17.80 -15.26 -19.56
CA MET A 181 16.89 -16.09 -18.76
C MET A 181 17.27 -16.04 -17.28
N MET A 182 16.26 -15.91 -16.43
CA MET A 182 16.42 -15.88 -14.98
C MET A 182 16.21 -17.29 -14.42
N SER A 183 17.05 -17.67 -13.47
CA SER A 183 16.91 -18.90 -12.70
C SER A 183 16.42 -18.59 -11.29
N GLN A 184 15.62 -19.48 -10.73
CA GLN A 184 15.19 -19.36 -9.35
C GLN A 184 16.31 -19.77 -8.38
N VAL A 185 16.55 -18.94 -7.37
CA VAL A 185 17.49 -19.19 -6.28
C VAL A 185 16.76 -18.87 -4.97
N GLY A 186 16.17 -19.87 -4.33
CA GLY A 186 15.26 -19.65 -3.21
C GLY A 186 13.97 -18.96 -3.65
N GLU A 187 13.63 -17.83 -3.04
CA GLU A 187 12.44 -17.03 -3.35
C GLU A 187 12.69 -15.92 -4.39
N ILE A 188 13.94 -15.78 -4.84
CA ILE A 188 14.32 -14.77 -5.83
C ILE A 188 14.60 -15.42 -7.19
N PHE A 189 14.24 -14.73 -8.25
CA PHE A 189 14.69 -15.06 -9.60
C PHE A 189 15.83 -14.14 -9.96
N ARG A 190 16.90 -14.69 -10.54
CA ARG A 190 18.02 -13.87 -11.02
C ARG A 190 18.76 -14.48 -12.20
N THR A 191 19.41 -13.63 -12.98
CA THR A 191 20.50 -14.08 -13.86
C THR A 191 21.73 -14.41 -13.00
N ASN A 192 22.62 -15.27 -13.51
CA ASN A 192 23.77 -15.79 -12.75
C ASN A 192 25.09 -15.42 -13.41
N GLU A 193 25.23 -14.18 -13.86
CA GLU A 193 26.53 -13.67 -14.32
C GLU A 193 27.45 -13.48 -13.12
N LYS A 194 28.66 -14.06 -13.22
CA LYS A 194 29.66 -14.03 -12.15
C LYS A 194 30.84 -13.18 -12.56
N LEU A 195 31.35 -12.41 -11.61
CA LEU A 195 32.58 -11.68 -11.81
C LEU A 195 33.77 -12.65 -11.66
N GLU A 196 34.35 -13.06 -12.79
CA GLU A 196 35.52 -13.93 -12.83
C GLU A 196 36.81 -13.12 -13.04
N TYR A 197 37.76 -13.23 -12.10
CA TYR A 197 39.01 -12.47 -12.10
C TYR A 197 40.12 -13.26 -12.79
N GLU A 198 40.81 -12.60 -13.70
CA GLU A 198 42.03 -13.11 -14.32
C GLU A 198 43.19 -12.23 -13.85
N PHE A 199 43.72 -12.54 -12.67
CA PHE A 199 44.77 -11.73 -12.06
C PHE A 199 46.03 -11.72 -12.95
N PRO A 200 46.57 -10.53 -13.28
CA PRO A 200 47.79 -10.44 -14.05
C PRO A 200 48.97 -11.05 -13.26
N GLY A 201 49.93 -11.64 -13.98
CA GLY A 201 51.13 -12.19 -13.35
C GLY A 201 52.02 -11.13 -12.67
N PRO A 202 52.90 -11.53 -11.76
CA PRO A 202 53.61 -10.61 -10.85
C PRO A 202 54.61 -9.69 -11.57
N LEU A 203 55.09 -10.07 -12.77
CA LEU A 203 56.07 -9.29 -13.53
C LEU A 203 55.52 -7.96 -14.08
N PHE A 204 54.21 -7.90 -14.39
CA PHE A 204 53.57 -6.72 -14.96
C PHE A 204 52.28 -6.29 -14.24
N GLY A 205 51.78 -7.10 -13.29
CA GLY A 205 50.50 -6.85 -12.60
C GLY A 205 50.50 -5.65 -11.65
N TRP A 206 51.67 -5.15 -11.25
CA TRP A 206 51.80 -4.01 -10.34
C TRP A 206 51.70 -2.65 -11.05
N ILE A 207 51.73 -2.62 -12.39
CA ILE A 207 51.76 -1.40 -13.20
C ILE A 207 50.34 -0.89 -13.54
N GLY A 208 49.29 -1.62 -13.18
CA GLY A 208 47.93 -1.15 -13.43
C GLY A 208 46.84 -2.01 -12.82
N TYR A 209 45.63 -1.46 -12.85
CA TYR A 209 44.41 -2.12 -12.40
C TYR A 209 43.68 -2.69 -13.63
N SER A 210 43.21 -3.92 -13.51
CA SER A 210 42.22 -4.48 -14.42
C SER A 210 40.81 -4.15 -13.91
N TYR A 211 39.86 -3.99 -14.82
CA TYR A 211 38.47 -3.70 -14.49
C TYR A 211 37.56 -4.72 -15.18
N LYS A 212 36.60 -5.27 -14.44
CA LYS A 212 35.51 -6.09 -14.99
C LYS A 212 34.20 -5.64 -14.34
N SER A 213 33.12 -5.65 -15.12
CA SER A 213 31.76 -5.50 -14.59
C SER A 213 30.83 -6.57 -15.16
N VAL A 214 29.85 -6.97 -14.34
CA VAL A 214 28.75 -7.86 -14.71
C VAL A 214 27.46 -7.27 -14.16
N ALA A 215 26.37 -7.41 -14.90
CA ALA A 215 25.05 -6.99 -14.46
C ALA A 215 24.17 -8.21 -14.24
N ASN A 216 23.28 -8.14 -13.25
CA ASN A 216 22.31 -9.19 -13.00
C ASN A 216 20.91 -8.61 -12.79
N CYS A 217 19.92 -9.21 -13.44
CA CYS A 217 18.51 -8.95 -13.17
C CYS A 217 18.08 -9.73 -11.93
N ILE A 218 17.26 -9.11 -11.08
CA ILE A 218 16.73 -9.69 -9.85
C ILE A 218 15.24 -9.40 -9.79
N LEU A 219 14.45 -10.44 -9.53
CA LEU A 219 13.02 -10.37 -9.32
C LEU A 219 12.67 -11.07 -8.00
N PHE A 220 11.88 -10.42 -7.16
CA PHE A 220 11.39 -11.01 -5.91
C PHE A 220 10.06 -10.38 -5.48
N LYS A 221 9.34 -11.07 -4.59
CA LYS A 221 8.08 -10.59 -4.00
C LYS A 221 8.32 -9.76 -2.74
N THR A 222 7.44 -8.82 -2.48
CA THR A 222 7.41 -7.98 -1.28
C THR A 222 5.99 -7.58 -0.90
N ARG A 223 5.87 -6.73 0.11
CA ARG A 223 4.62 -6.09 0.51
C ARG A 223 4.75 -4.58 0.52
N ILE A 224 3.75 -3.91 -0.03
CA ILE A 224 3.60 -2.46 0.04
C ILE A 224 2.36 -2.12 0.85
N PHE A 225 2.37 -0.94 1.45
CA PHE A 225 1.28 -0.49 2.31
C PHE A 225 0.68 0.82 1.82
N ALA A 226 -0.64 0.87 1.79
CA ALA A 226 -1.41 2.07 1.46
C ALA A 226 -2.59 2.25 2.41
N GLN A 227 -3.03 3.49 2.57
CA GLN A 227 -4.19 3.86 3.39
C GLN A 227 -5.08 4.82 2.60
N PHE A 228 -6.39 4.77 2.83
CA PHE A 228 -7.31 5.72 2.21
C PHE A 228 -6.91 7.16 2.54
N GLY A 229 -6.93 8.04 1.54
CA GLY A 229 -6.60 9.46 1.68
C GLY A 229 -5.12 9.77 1.92
N SER A 230 -4.25 8.75 2.06
CA SER A 230 -2.81 8.95 2.09
C SER A 230 -2.28 9.21 0.68
N THR A 231 -1.49 10.25 0.51
CA THR A 231 -0.72 10.49 -0.72
C THR A 231 0.56 9.67 -0.78
N ARG A 232 0.95 9.04 0.34
CA ARG A 232 2.21 8.30 0.49
C ARG A 232 1.93 6.82 0.67
N MET A 233 2.73 6.01 -0.03
CA MET A 233 2.84 4.57 0.22
C MET A 233 4.08 4.27 1.04
N GLU A 234 4.07 3.12 1.70
CA GLU A 234 5.20 2.63 2.48
C GLU A 234 5.66 1.28 1.94
N SER A 235 6.97 1.06 1.90
CA SER A 235 7.57 -0.20 1.45
C SER A 235 8.88 -0.47 2.17
N PRO A 236 9.24 -1.75 2.43
CA PRO A 236 10.54 -2.12 2.96
C PRO A 236 11.68 -1.97 1.93
N ILE A 237 11.37 -1.73 0.66
CA ILE A 237 12.35 -1.76 -0.44
C ILE A 237 12.97 -0.39 -0.74
N GLY A 238 12.33 0.68 -0.30
CA GLY A 238 12.80 2.03 -0.53
C GLY A 238 11.71 3.07 -0.41
N ASP A 239 12.08 4.29 -0.74
CA ASP A 239 11.18 5.44 -0.76
C ASP A 239 10.16 5.31 -1.90
N MET A 240 8.90 5.59 -1.59
CA MET A 240 7.76 5.57 -2.51
C MET A 240 7.01 6.92 -2.53
N GLU A 241 7.65 8.02 -2.12
CA GLU A 241 7.02 9.35 -2.03
C GLU A 241 6.33 9.80 -3.34
N ASP A 242 6.88 9.45 -4.51
CA ASP A 242 6.34 9.83 -5.83
C ASP A 242 5.36 8.80 -6.42
N CYS A 243 5.06 7.73 -5.70
CA CYS A 243 4.23 6.62 -6.19
C CYS A 243 2.78 6.75 -5.72
N LYS A 244 1.81 6.53 -6.63
CA LYS A 244 0.39 6.42 -6.25
C LYS A 244 -0.06 4.96 -6.24
N TYR A 245 -0.80 4.57 -5.20
CA TYR A 245 -1.26 3.19 -5.05
C TYR A 245 -2.17 2.71 -6.20
N GLU A 246 -2.98 3.61 -6.76
CA GLU A 246 -3.91 3.32 -7.85
C GLU A 246 -3.23 2.99 -9.20
N ASP A 247 -1.96 3.41 -9.38
CA ASP A 247 -1.24 3.21 -10.65
C ASP A 247 -0.83 1.74 -10.88
N GLY A 248 -0.79 0.93 -9.81
CA GLY A 248 -0.39 -0.50 -9.87
C GLY A 248 1.07 -0.74 -10.26
N SER A 249 1.84 0.32 -10.49
CA SER A 249 3.28 0.24 -10.73
C SER A 249 3.97 1.56 -10.39
N CYS A 250 5.25 1.49 -10.05
CA CYS A 250 6.07 2.68 -9.83
C CYS A 250 7.55 2.39 -10.08
N SER A 251 8.26 3.40 -10.60
CA SER A 251 9.73 3.38 -10.70
C SER A 251 10.29 4.15 -9.51
N LEU A 252 11.20 3.53 -8.77
CA LEU A 252 11.84 4.13 -7.59
C LEU A 252 13.07 4.93 -8.00
N GLY A 253 13.49 5.87 -7.15
CA GLY A 253 14.67 6.70 -7.39
C GLY A 253 16.00 5.93 -7.50
N ASP A 254 16.04 4.67 -7.05
CA ASP A 254 17.19 3.78 -7.21
C ASP A 254 17.21 3.05 -8.57
N GLY A 255 16.27 3.34 -9.47
CA GLY A 255 16.10 2.72 -10.79
C GLY A 255 15.33 1.40 -10.79
N SER A 256 14.89 0.91 -9.62
CA SER A 256 14.05 -0.31 -9.57
C SER A 256 12.59 -0.02 -9.91
N VAL A 257 11.87 -1.07 -10.33
CA VAL A 257 10.44 -1.00 -10.61
C VAL A 257 9.68 -1.93 -9.67
N VAL A 258 8.57 -1.42 -9.13
CA VAL A 258 7.64 -2.16 -8.29
C VAL A 258 6.30 -2.27 -9.02
N ILE A 259 5.70 -3.46 -9.06
CA ILE A 259 4.39 -3.71 -9.69
C ILE A 259 3.49 -4.45 -8.70
N TRP A 260 2.23 -4.02 -8.56
CA TRP A 260 1.24 -4.62 -7.67
C TRP A 260 -0.16 -4.52 -8.29
N LYS A 261 -1.13 -5.21 -7.68
CA LYS A 261 -2.54 -5.09 -8.03
C LYS A 261 -3.24 -4.17 -7.03
N PRO A 262 -3.68 -2.95 -7.43
CA PRO A 262 -4.38 -2.05 -6.53
C PRO A 262 -5.71 -2.63 -6.05
N GLU A 263 -5.99 -2.53 -4.76
CA GLU A 263 -7.30 -2.86 -4.20
C GLU A 263 -8.27 -1.69 -4.38
N SER A 264 -9.34 -1.91 -5.15
CA SER A 264 -10.36 -0.89 -5.46
C SER A 264 -10.96 -0.22 -4.22
N LYS A 265 -11.09 -0.96 -3.12
CA LYS A 265 -11.66 -0.46 -1.87
C LYS A 265 -10.77 0.57 -1.18
N GLN A 266 -9.46 0.62 -1.49
CA GLN A 266 -8.53 1.56 -0.87
C GLN A 266 -8.88 3.01 -1.21
N ALA A 267 -9.47 3.26 -2.38
CA ALA A 267 -9.91 4.59 -2.80
C ALA A 267 -11.24 5.05 -2.15
N CYS A 268 -11.96 4.14 -1.47
CA CYS A 268 -13.26 4.46 -0.86
C CYS A 268 -13.10 5.08 0.52
N ASN A 269 -13.80 6.17 0.79
CA ASN A 269 -13.87 6.80 2.11
C ASN A 269 -14.65 5.96 3.11
N PHE A 270 -15.63 5.18 2.63
CA PHE A 270 -16.48 4.35 3.43
C PHE A 270 -16.40 2.88 2.98
N ILE A 271 -16.29 1.99 3.97
CA ILE A 271 -16.26 0.54 3.78
C ILE A 271 -17.43 -0.10 4.52
N LYS A 272 -18.03 -1.15 3.93
CA LYS A 272 -19.18 -1.84 4.55
C LYS A 272 -18.72 -2.39 5.90
N HIS A 273 -19.39 -1.96 6.96
CA HIS A 273 -19.11 -2.45 8.31
C HIS A 273 -19.97 -3.67 8.61
N ALA A 274 -21.28 -3.52 8.44
CA ALA A 274 -22.26 -4.56 8.73
C ALA A 274 -23.62 -4.18 8.12
N GLU A 275 -24.59 -5.09 8.25
CA GLU A 275 -25.99 -4.85 7.95
C GLU A 275 -26.81 -5.33 9.12
N TRP A 276 -27.68 -4.46 9.62
CA TRP A 276 -28.34 -4.66 10.90
C TRP A 276 -29.80 -4.26 10.81
N GLU A 277 -30.62 -4.99 11.56
CA GLU A 277 -32.02 -4.67 11.78
C GLU A 277 -32.16 -3.67 12.93
N GLY A 278 -33.13 -2.78 12.81
CA GLY A 278 -33.41 -1.79 13.83
C GLY A 278 -34.68 -1.02 13.57
N HIS A 279 -34.85 0.05 14.33
CA HIS A 279 -36.07 0.84 14.37
C HIS A 279 -35.76 2.33 14.41
N PHE A 280 -36.50 3.12 13.61
CA PHE A 280 -36.44 4.57 13.66
C PHE A 280 -37.34 5.14 14.76
N PHE A 281 -36.77 6.06 15.52
CA PHE A 281 -37.37 6.96 16.49
C PHE A 281 -36.98 8.39 16.07
N GLY A 282 -37.84 9.06 15.30
CA GLY A 282 -37.50 10.38 14.75
C GLY A 282 -36.34 10.35 13.74
N ASN A 283 -35.25 11.08 13.99
CA ASN A 283 -33.97 11.01 13.25
C ASN A 283 -33.13 9.77 13.55
N THR A 284 -33.45 9.07 14.63
CA THR A 284 -32.51 8.15 15.22
C THR A 284 -32.95 6.74 14.93
N TRP A 285 -32.11 6.00 14.22
CA TRP A 285 -32.25 4.57 14.04
C TRP A 285 -31.45 3.84 15.12
N LEU A 286 -32.08 2.92 15.83
CA LEU A 286 -31.49 2.12 16.89
C LEU A 286 -31.55 0.65 16.49
N THR A 287 -30.44 -0.09 16.63
CA THR A 287 -30.42 -1.53 16.35
C THR A 287 -31.37 -2.29 17.26
N THR A 288 -31.85 -3.45 16.79
CA THR A 288 -32.66 -4.36 17.62
C THR A 288 -31.91 -4.82 18.88
N SER A 289 -30.57 -4.97 18.80
CA SER A 289 -29.73 -5.28 19.98
C SER A 289 -29.62 -4.13 20.98
N LYS A 290 -29.96 -2.89 20.57
CA LYS A 290 -29.82 -1.64 21.34
C LYS A 290 -28.37 -1.26 21.64
N GLU A 291 -27.40 -1.90 20.99
CA GLU A 291 -25.97 -1.63 21.18
C GLU A 291 -25.45 -0.52 20.25
N PHE A 292 -26.23 -0.14 19.23
CA PHE A 292 -25.77 0.77 18.21
C PHE A 292 -26.91 1.68 17.72
N ALA A 293 -26.60 2.97 17.57
CA ALA A 293 -27.56 3.98 17.15
C ALA A 293 -26.95 4.95 16.13
N LEU A 294 -27.74 5.30 15.12
CA LEU A 294 -27.39 6.26 14.08
C LEU A 294 -28.40 7.40 14.08
N THR A 295 -27.91 8.62 14.22
CA THR A 295 -28.73 9.83 14.20
C THR A 295 -28.43 10.60 12.93
N PHE A 296 -29.47 10.88 12.15
CA PHE A 296 -29.36 11.64 10.91
C PHE A 296 -29.80 13.08 11.13
N ALA A 297 -28.94 14.03 10.73
CA ALA A 297 -29.25 15.45 10.80
C ALA A 297 -30.55 15.77 10.02
N GLU A 298 -31.26 16.81 10.44
CA GLU A 298 -32.44 17.29 9.73
C GLU A 298 -32.08 17.74 8.32
N GLU A 299 -31.00 18.50 8.21
CA GLU A 299 -30.33 18.84 6.96
C GLU A 299 -29.19 17.86 6.72
N TYR A 300 -29.54 16.70 6.16
CA TYR A 300 -28.56 15.69 5.81
C TYR A 300 -27.81 16.06 4.52
N LYS A 301 -26.51 15.77 4.49
CA LYS A 301 -25.68 15.88 3.29
C LYS A 301 -25.54 14.51 2.63
N ILE A 302 -25.74 14.47 1.32
CA ILE A 302 -25.45 13.29 0.50
C ILE A 302 -23.97 13.37 0.09
N VAL A 303 -23.24 12.28 0.26
CA VAL A 303 -21.84 12.12 -0.14
C VAL A 303 -21.78 11.01 -1.17
N ASP A 304 -21.15 11.27 -2.30
CA ASP A 304 -20.82 10.25 -3.30
C ASP A 304 -19.50 9.58 -2.92
N ASP A 305 -19.51 8.27 -2.75
CA ASP A 305 -18.33 7.48 -2.42
C ASP A 305 -18.37 6.14 -3.14
N CYS A 306 -17.33 5.84 -3.93
CA CYS A 306 -17.21 4.61 -4.72
C CYS A 306 -18.48 4.22 -5.51
N GLY A 307 -19.08 5.21 -6.18
CA GLY A 307 -20.27 5.02 -7.01
C GLY A 307 -21.59 4.91 -6.23
N MET A 308 -21.57 5.08 -4.91
CA MET A 308 -22.75 5.05 -4.06
C MET A 308 -23.06 6.43 -3.46
N ARG A 309 -24.33 6.84 -3.56
CA ARG A 309 -24.86 7.98 -2.80
C ARG A 309 -25.13 7.55 -1.37
N MET A 310 -24.45 8.17 -0.42
CA MET A 310 -24.58 7.86 1.00
C MET A 310 -25.02 9.07 1.81
N VAL A 311 -25.71 8.82 2.93
CA VAL A 311 -26.04 9.83 3.93
C VAL A 311 -25.21 9.55 5.17
N ARG A 312 -24.46 10.57 5.62
CA ARG A 312 -23.64 10.47 6.82
C ARG A 312 -24.46 10.75 8.07
N SER A 313 -24.36 9.88 9.07
CA SER A 313 -24.88 10.11 10.42
C SER A 313 -24.00 11.10 11.18
N ILE A 314 -24.52 11.65 12.28
CA ILE A 314 -23.76 12.55 13.17
C ILE A 314 -22.60 11.80 13.84
N GLN A 315 -22.74 10.49 14.05
CA GLN A 315 -21.71 9.60 14.59
C GLN A 315 -20.58 9.31 13.58
N GLY A 316 -20.67 9.77 12.33
CA GLY A 316 -19.65 9.57 11.30
C GLY A 316 -19.76 8.26 10.51
N PHE A 317 -20.84 7.50 10.68
CA PHE A 317 -21.15 6.36 9.82
C PHE A 317 -21.92 6.81 8.58
N ALA A 318 -21.91 5.99 7.53
CA ALA A 318 -22.63 6.26 6.31
C ALA A 318 -23.62 5.12 6.01
N VAL A 319 -24.77 5.48 5.43
CA VAL A 319 -25.79 4.53 4.97
C VAL A 319 -26.21 4.94 3.56
N PRO A 320 -26.39 4.00 2.61
CA PRO A 320 -26.83 4.33 1.27
C PRO A 320 -28.16 5.12 1.27
N TYR A 321 -28.22 6.17 0.45
CA TYR A 321 -29.37 7.06 0.36
C TYR A 321 -30.65 6.30 -0.01
N ASP A 322 -30.56 5.32 -0.89
CA ASP A 322 -31.73 4.53 -1.31
C ASP A 322 -32.36 3.71 -0.18
N ASN A 323 -31.58 3.31 0.82
CA ASN A 323 -32.09 2.65 2.03
C ASN A 323 -32.74 3.64 3.00
N LEU A 324 -32.41 4.94 2.91
CA LEU A 324 -32.92 5.97 3.81
C LEU A 324 -34.05 6.82 3.21
N LYS A 325 -34.19 6.87 1.88
CA LYS A 325 -35.08 7.82 1.20
C LYS A 325 -36.51 7.82 1.71
N GLN A 326 -37.08 6.65 2.00
CA GLN A 326 -38.46 6.53 2.50
C GLN A 326 -38.63 7.12 3.91
N TYR A 327 -37.61 6.97 4.76
CA TYR A 327 -37.61 7.47 6.14
C TYR A 327 -37.34 8.98 6.17
N LEU A 328 -36.47 9.47 5.28
CA LEU A 328 -36.13 10.89 5.16
C LEU A 328 -37.23 11.70 4.47
N HIS A 329 -37.96 11.16 3.49
CA HIS A 329 -39.04 11.88 2.81
C HIS A 329 -40.31 12.05 3.66
N ASN A 330 -40.66 11.05 4.46
CA ASN A 330 -41.79 11.15 5.41
C ASN A 330 -41.60 12.26 6.46
N ARG A 331 -40.38 12.82 6.56
CA ARG A 331 -39.99 13.88 7.47
C ARG A 331 -40.38 15.28 6.97
N ARG A 332 -40.24 15.56 5.67
CA ARG A 332 -40.55 16.88 5.09
C ARG A 332 -42.04 17.23 5.21
N SER A 333 -42.93 16.24 5.11
CA SER A 333 -44.38 16.44 5.23
C SER A 333 -44.86 16.74 6.67
N ARG A 334 -43.98 16.66 7.69
CA ARG A 334 -44.34 16.88 9.10
C ARG A 334 -43.85 18.20 9.70
N SER A 335 -43.20 19.07 8.90
CA SER A 335 -42.87 20.44 9.32
C SER A 335 -44.12 21.35 9.29
N VAL A 336 -45.09 21.08 10.18
CA VAL A 336 -46.15 22.05 10.51
C VAL A 336 -45.62 22.94 11.63
N PRO A 337 -45.72 24.28 11.54
CA PRO A 337 -45.18 25.18 12.54
C PRO A 337 -46.00 25.09 13.83
N PHE A 338 -45.47 24.44 14.86
CA PHE A 338 -45.96 24.56 16.23
C PHE A 338 -45.49 25.90 16.81
N LYS A 339 -46.09 27.00 16.36
CA LYS A 339 -45.91 28.31 16.99
C LYS A 339 -47.13 29.20 16.75
N LYS A 340 -48.17 28.99 17.57
CA LYS A 340 -49.16 30.00 18.01
C LYS A 340 -50.28 29.34 18.82
N GLU A 341 -49.97 28.89 20.04
CA GLU A 341 -51.02 28.69 21.05
C GLU A 341 -50.40 28.65 22.45
N LEU A 342 -49.67 29.71 22.80
CA LEU A 342 -49.30 29.97 24.18
C LEU A 342 -49.06 31.47 24.41
N GLU A 343 -49.95 32.33 23.90
CA GLU A 343 -49.88 33.78 24.16
C GLU A 343 -51.26 34.44 24.38
N GLU A 344 -52.34 33.67 24.55
CA GLU A 344 -53.65 34.22 24.90
C GLU A 344 -54.27 33.43 26.06
N THR A 345 -53.69 33.55 27.26
CA THR A 345 -54.40 33.18 28.49
C THR A 345 -53.82 33.89 29.73
N VAL A 346 -53.50 35.18 29.64
CA VAL A 346 -53.32 36.00 30.85
C VAL A 346 -53.85 37.42 30.61
N ILE A 347 -55.17 37.57 30.57
CA ILE A 347 -55.86 38.83 30.90
C ILE A 347 -57.10 38.46 31.72
N GLY A 348 -57.16 38.88 32.99
CA GLY A 348 -58.33 38.65 33.84
C GLY A 348 -58.10 38.87 35.35
N ASP A 349 -57.78 40.11 35.74
CA ASP A 349 -58.10 40.84 36.98
C ASP A 349 -58.47 40.14 38.30
N ARG A 350 -57.79 40.55 39.39
CA ARG A 350 -58.33 41.31 40.56
C ARG A 350 -57.25 41.40 41.67
N HIS A 351 -56.72 42.58 41.98
CA HIS A 351 -57.15 43.51 43.04
C HIS A 351 -57.20 42.90 44.46
N SER A 352 -56.18 43.24 45.28
CA SER A 352 -56.34 43.76 46.65
C SER A 352 -54.99 44.10 47.30
N ASP A 353 -54.82 45.41 47.56
CA ASP A 353 -54.37 46.06 48.79
C ASP A 353 -53.04 45.71 49.50
N GLN A 354 -52.28 46.81 49.72
CA GLN A 354 -51.56 47.21 50.94
C GLN A 354 -50.06 46.83 51.15
N PRO A 355 -49.29 47.62 51.96
CA PRO A 355 -48.35 48.66 51.46
C PRO A 355 -46.88 48.39 51.89
N PRO A 356 -45.89 49.28 51.58
CA PRO A 356 -44.47 48.94 51.66
C PRO A 356 -43.85 49.22 53.04
N ILE A 357 -43.04 48.28 53.51
CA ILE A 357 -42.06 48.41 54.60
C ILE A 357 -40.82 47.72 54.03
N GLY A 358 -39.64 48.31 53.88
CA GLY A 358 -38.90 49.15 54.81
C GLY A 358 -37.53 48.49 54.96
N ILE A 359 -36.49 49.26 54.68
CA ILE A 359 -35.06 48.92 54.54
C ILE A 359 -34.48 48.22 55.78
N SER A 360 -33.54 47.28 55.59
CA SER A 360 -32.40 47.09 56.50
C SER A 360 -31.26 46.36 55.80
N ASN A 361 -30.16 47.11 55.63
CA ASN A 361 -28.81 46.57 55.54
C ASN A 361 -28.37 46.06 56.92
N ASP A 362 -27.58 44.99 56.92
CA ASP A 362 -26.40 44.71 57.75
C ASP A 362 -25.95 43.28 57.31
N GLY A 363 -24.71 42.97 56.97
CA GLY A 363 -23.45 43.51 57.47
C GLY A 363 -22.87 42.56 58.52
N THR A 364 -22.35 41.40 58.12
CA THR A 364 -21.12 40.76 58.67
C THR A 364 -20.70 39.57 57.83
#